data_AF-A0A5D6Y8V4-F1
#
_entry.id   AF-A0A5D6Y8V4-F1
#
_cell.length_a   1.000
_cell.length_b   1.000
_cell.length_c   1.000
_cell.angle_alpha   90.00
_cell.angle_beta   90.00
_cell.angle_gamma   90.00
#
_symmetry.space_group_name_H-M   'P 1'
#
loop_
_entity.id
_entity.type
_entity.pdbx_description
1 polymer ?
#
loop_
_entity_poly.entity_id
_entity_poly.type
_entity_poly.pdbx_seq_one_letter_code
_entity_poly.pdbx_strand_id
1 'polypeptide(L)' 'EIPKAYVVRKAGSKVTEQDVLHYVSTKVAPFKIVREVEFIDAIPKSLSGKILRRELQVKENEKSAKREQNQVQVPVSVS' A
#
# COMPACT_ATOMS: atom_id res chain seq x y z
N GLU A 1 -4.99 2.22 13.98
CA GLU A 1 -4.30 1.82 12.74
C GLU A 1 -4.98 2.50 11.55
N ILE A 2 -4.19 2.93 10.55
CA ILE A 2 -4.72 3.42 9.27
C ILE A 2 -4.93 2.19 8.38
N PRO A 3 -6.16 1.86 7.94
CA PRO A 3 -6.40 0.69 7.12
C PRO A 3 -5.75 0.87 5.75
N LYS A 4 -4.79 0.00 5.41
CA LYS A 4 -4.08 -0.02 4.12
C LYS A 4 -4.32 -1.35 3.41
N ALA A 5 -4.52 -1.29 2.10
CA ALA A 5 -4.69 -2.46 1.24
C ALA A 5 -3.42 -2.74 0.43
N TYR A 6 -3.05 -4.02 0.35
CA TYR A 6 -2.03 -4.50 -0.58
C TYR A 6 -2.69 -5.33 -1.67
N VAL A 7 -2.45 -4.99 -2.92
CA VAL A 7 -3.12 -5.60 -4.08
C VAL A 7 -2.10 -6.11 -5.08
N VAL A 8 -2.29 -7.35 -5.54
CA VAL A 8 -1.54 -7.91 -6.68
C VAL A 8 -2.45 -7.86 -7.90
N ARG A 9 -2.00 -7.18 -8.95
CA ARG A 9 -2.74 -7.11 -10.22
C ARG A 9 -2.49 -8.36 -11.04
N LYS A 10 -3.54 -8.84 -11.71
CA LYS A 10 -3.36 -9.83 -12.78
C LYS A 10 -2.66 -9.18 -13.97
N ALA A 11 -1.88 -9.98 -14.72
CA ALA A 11 -1.23 -9.53 -15.94
C ALA A 11 -2.25 -8.89 -16.90
N GLY A 12 -1.92 -7.72 -17.45
CA GLY A 12 -2.79 -6.96 -18.35
C GLY A 12 -3.92 -6.18 -17.68
N SER A 13 -4.11 -6.30 -16.36
CA SER A 13 -5.08 -5.47 -15.63
C SER A 13 -4.66 -4.00 -15.64
N LYS A 14 -5.61 -3.08 -15.82
CA LYS A 14 -5.43 -1.62 -15.75
C LYS A 14 -5.97 -0.97 -14.46
N VAL A 15 -6.31 -1.79 -13.46
CA VAL A 15 -6.94 -1.32 -12.21
C VAL A 15 -6.06 -0.29 -11.51
N THR A 16 -6.67 0.85 -11.18
CA THR A 16 -6.05 1.95 -10.45
C THR A 16 -6.37 1.86 -8.96
N GLU A 17 -5.66 2.64 -8.14
CA GLU A 17 -5.95 2.77 -6.72
C GLU A 17 -7.37 3.32 -6.49
N GLN A 18 -7.81 4.28 -7.31
CA GLN A 18 -9.14 4.89 -7.24
C GLN A 18 -10.24 3.85 -7.46
N ASP A 19 -10.05 2.94 -8.42
CA ASP A 19 -10.99 1.85 -8.68
C ASP A 19 -11.14 0.93 -7.46
N VAL A 20 -10.02 0.61 -6.79
CA VAL A 20 -10.01 -0.24 -5.60
C VAL A 20 -10.68 0.46 -4.42
N LEU A 21 -10.36 1.73 -4.19
CA LEU A 21 -10.96 2.53 -3.12
C LEU A 21 -12.47 2.66 -3.30
N HIS A 22 -12.91 2.99 -4.53
CA HIS A 22 -14.33 3.09 -4.87
C HIS A 22 -15.03 1.75 -4.69
N TYR A 23 -14.42 0.66 -5.16
CA TYR A 23 -14.99 -0.68 -4.98
C TYR A 23 -15.18 -1.01 -3.50
N VAL A 24 -14.17 -0.76 -2.65
CA VAL A 24 -14.28 -1.02 -1.21
C VAL A 24 -15.32 -0.12 -0.56
N SER A 25 -15.39 1.17 -0.91
CA SER A 25 -16.35 2.10 -0.30
C SER A 25 -17.82 1.71 -0.55
N THR A 26 -18.11 1.02 -1.65
CA THR A 26 -19.47 0.50 -1.92
C THR A 26 -19.83 -0.76 -1.12
N LYS A 27 -18.84 -1.42 -0.50
CA LYS A 27 -19.01 -2.73 0.16
C LYS A 27 -18.90 -2.66 1.69
N VAL A 28 -18.28 -1.63 2.24
CA VAL A 28 -18.01 -1.52 3.68
C VAL A 28 -18.50 -0.19 4.24
N ALA A 29 -18.77 -0.18 5.55
CA ALA A 29 -19.12 1.05 6.26
C ALA A 29 -17.97 2.08 6.21
N PRO A 30 -18.26 3.39 6.29
CA PRO A 30 -17.27 4.46 6.07
C PRO A 30 -15.98 4.33 6.89
N PHE A 31 -16.08 3.85 8.13
CA PHE A 31 -14.94 3.69 9.03
C PHE A 31 -14.05 2.48 8.72
N LYS A 32 -14.49 1.56 7.86
CA LYS A 32 -13.71 0.39 7.39
C LYS A 32 -13.09 0.60 6.01
N ILE A 33 -13.33 1.76 5.39
CA ILE A 33 -12.76 2.08 4.09
C ILE A 33 -11.24 2.14 4.22
N VAL A 34 -10.54 1.49 3.29
CA VAL A 34 -9.08 1.59 3.18
C VAL A 34 -8.68 2.99 2.75
N ARG A 35 -7.65 3.53 3.40
CA ARG A 35 -7.17 4.90 3.17
C ARG A 35 -6.02 4.97 2.18
N GLU A 36 -5.34 3.86 1.96
CA GLU A 36 -4.20 3.75 1.04
C GLU A 36 -4.21 2.38 0.38
N VAL A 37 -3.90 2.35 -0.92
CA VAL A 37 -3.75 1.11 -1.68
C VAL A 37 -2.36 1.06 -2.27
N GLU A 38 -1.65 -0.02 -1.98
CA GLU A 38 -0.34 -0.28 -2.56
C GLU A 38 -0.38 -1.51 -3.46
N PHE A 39 0.09 -1.33 -4.69
CA PHE A 39 0.28 -2.43 -5.61
C PHE A 39 1.64 -3.08 -5.38
N ILE A 40 1.63 -4.39 -5.16
CA ILE A 40 2.83 -5.21 -4.96
C ILE A 40 2.84 -6.34 -5.98
N ASP A 41 4.03 -6.83 -6.32
CA ASP A 41 4.18 -7.93 -7.28
C ASP A 41 3.66 -9.26 -6.71
N ALA A 42 3.87 -9.48 -5.41
CA ALA A 42 3.45 -10.69 -4.73
C ALA A 42 3.13 -10.44 -3.25
N ILE A 43 2.06 -11.07 -2.77
CA ILE A 43 1.75 -11.12 -1.34
C ILE A 43 2.74 -12.10 -0.69
N PRO A 44 3.50 -11.68 0.35
CA PRO A 44 4.39 -12.58 1.05
C PRO A 44 3.59 -13.67 1.76
N LYS A 45 3.92 -14.92 1.46
CA LYS A 45 3.26 -16.10 2.01
C LYS A 45 4.32 -17.07 2.53
N SER A 46 3.98 -17.77 3.60
CA SER A 46 4.78 -18.90 4.07
C SER A 46 4.70 -20.07 3.09
N LEU A 47 5.57 -21.07 3.26
CA LEU A 47 5.53 -22.32 2.50
C LEU A 47 4.18 -23.05 2.62
N SER A 48 3.43 -22.81 3.69
CA SER A 48 2.07 -23.35 3.89
C SER A 48 0.96 -22.43 3.36
N GLY A 49 1.30 -21.34 2.65
CA GLY A 49 0.36 -20.40 2.04
C GLY A 49 -0.23 -19.34 2.99
N LYS A 50 0.17 -19.31 4.26
CA LYS A 50 -0.29 -18.29 5.22
C LYS A 50 0.30 -16.93 4.88
N ILE A 51 -0.52 -15.88 4.94
CA ILE A 51 -0.06 -14.50 4.68
C ILE A 51 0.86 -14.04 5.82
N LEU A 52 2.07 -13.61 5.47
CA LEU A 52 3.07 -13.11 6.41
C LEU A 52 2.87 -11.61 6.64
N ARG A 53 1.91 -11.26 7.52
CA ARG A 53 1.58 -9.87 7.85
C ARG A 53 2.79 -9.07 8.37
N ARG A 54 3.68 -9.73 9.10
CA ARG A 54 4.90 -9.13 9.65
C ARG A 54 5.82 -8.59 8.54
N GLU A 55 5.95 -9.29 7.42
CA GLU A 55 6.79 -8.83 6.31
C GLU A 55 6.20 -7.59 5.62
N LEU A 56 4.88 -7.52 5.50
CA LEU A 56 4.20 -6.32 5.01
C LEU A 56 4.43 -5.12 5.95
N GLN A 57 4.44 -5.35 7.26
CA GLN A 57 4.71 -4.31 8.24
C GLN A 57 6.16 -3.84 8.21
N VAL A 58 7.13 -4.75 8.02
CA VAL A 58 8.55 -4.39 7.85
C VAL A 58 8.74 -3.55 6.58
N LYS A 59 8.13 -3.95 5.45
CA LYS A 59 8.18 -3.16 4.21
C LYS A 59 7.63 -1.75 4.39
N GLU A 60 6.52 -1.59 5.12
CA GLU A 60 5.98 -0.26 5.42
C GLU A 60 6.95 0.58 6.26
N ASN A 61 7.54 -0.02 7.30
CA ASN A 61 8.49 0.67 8.18
C ASN A 61 9.80 1.07 7.46
N GLU A 62 10.29 0.23 6.55
CA GLU A 62 11.44 0.58 5.71
C GLU A 62 11.12 1.73 4.74
N LYS A 63 9.87 1.77 4.27
CA LYS A 63 9.39 2.80 3.34
C LYS A 63 9.18 4.14 4.03
N SER A 64 8.63 4.15 5.25
CA SER A 64 8.53 5.37 6.06
C SER A 64 9.92 5.92 6.40
N ALA A 65 10.86 5.05 6.81
CA ALA A 65 12.26 5.44 7.05
C ALA A 65 12.96 6.05 5.81
N LYS A 66 12.70 5.49 4.61
CA LYS A 66 13.21 6.06 3.33
C LYS A 66 12.52 7.36 2.94
N ARG A 67 11.23 7.53 3.24
CA ARG A 67 10.51 8.80 3.03
C ARG A 67 11.06 9.92 3.90
N GLU A 68 11.48 9.63 5.14
CA GLU A 68 12.13 10.60 6.02
C GLU A 68 13.51 11.01 5.47
N GLN A 69 14.32 10.06 5.02
CA GLN A 69 15.66 10.34 4.47
C GLN A 69 15.60 11.13 3.15
N ASN A 70 14.58 10.91 2.32
CA ASN A 70 14.43 11.62 1.05
C ASN A 70 13.80 13.02 1.19
N GLN A 71 13.21 13.36 2.35
CA GLN A 71 12.69 14.71 2.63
C GLN A 71 13.78 15.71 3.04
N VAL A 72 14.97 15.26 3.44
CA VAL A 72 16.09 16.15 3.80
C VAL A 72 16.82 16.69 2.54
N GLN A 73 16.48 16.19 1.35
CA GLN A 73 17.20 16.51 0.11
C GLN A 73 16.34 17.24 -0.94
N VAL A 74 15.32 18.00 -0.53
CA VAL A 74 14.70 18.98 -1.42
C VAL A 74 15.58 20.24 -1.43
N PRO A 75 16.33 20.57 -2.50
CA PRO A 75 16.86 21.91 -2.61
C PRO A 75 15.67 22.85 -2.76
N VAL A 76 15.53 23.78 -1.82
CA VAL A 76 14.67 24.95 -1.96
C VAL A 76 15.24 25.77 -3.11
N SER A 77 14.84 25.49 -4.34
CA SER A 77 15.05 26.38 -5.48
C SER A 77 13.90 27.39 -5.48
N VAL A 78 14.06 28.44 -4.68
CA VAL A 78 13.31 29.69 -4.82
C VAL A 78 13.93 30.45 -5.99
N SER A 79 13.14 30.70 -7.04
CA SER A 79 13.25 31.82 -7.98
C SER A 79 11.90 32.03 -8.62
#